data_AF-A0A7V5IHA0-F1
#
_entry.id   AF-A0A7V5IHA0-F1
#
_cell.length_a   1.000
_cell.length_b   1.000
_cell.length_c   1.000
_cell.angle_alpha   90.00
_cell.angle_beta   90.00
_cell.angle_gamma   90.00
#
_symmetry.space_group_name_H-M   'P 1'
#
loop_
_entity.id
_entity.type
_entity.pdbx_description
1 polymer ?
#
loop_
_entity_poly.entity_id
_entity_poly.type
_entity_poly.pdbx_seq_one_letter_code
_entity_poly.pdbx_strand_id
1 'polypeptide(L)'
;LWRVRDYRVLVGLLYVVKLCETLGINSPLEPVLSFPLGPSAVSLMEILQAYTAFTDGKQYCVQNGLPLENGVIIDRIEDAEGKEIYHYQPEEKLVIDRNTTLMISQVLKNVVNYGTGSKAKDSVTLRLNFDNKKLVFNIPTLGKTGTANEYSNSSYIGFVPGFSTQNELSLANSFVIAAYVGYDDNTPMKSKNFRIVGASGALPIWIDVANFITKNQLFLRYIDPIDFAFLSDSNLPLPPPPGAIPVPVDPGNGLPIPSGNQEENWGEETAIVYSYGQIENGIFKPQRFFSPFKTERLTTKSPWLGE
;
A
#
# COMPACT_ATOMS: atom_id res chain seq x y z
N LEU A 1 -25.78 -19.97 -20.54
CA LEU A 1 -24.96 -19.44 -19.42
C LEU A 1 -23.81 -18.50 -19.85
N TRP A 2 -23.29 -18.56 -21.09
CA TRP A 2 -22.20 -17.68 -21.57
C TRP A 2 -22.64 -16.35 -22.23
N ARG A 3 -23.96 -16.07 -22.32
CA ARG A 3 -24.53 -14.88 -22.99
C ARG A 3 -25.11 -13.80 -22.06
N VAL A 4 -24.99 -13.93 -20.74
CA VAL A 4 -25.50 -12.91 -19.80
C VAL A 4 -24.39 -11.90 -19.52
N ARG A 5 -24.43 -10.73 -20.20
CA ARG A 5 -23.47 -9.63 -20.00
C ARG A 5 -23.41 -9.17 -18.54
N ASP A 6 -24.57 -9.13 -17.88
CA ASP A 6 -24.70 -8.63 -16.52
C ASP A 6 -24.14 -9.58 -15.46
N TYR A 7 -24.25 -10.90 -15.65
CA TYR A 7 -23.88 -11.84 -14.60
C TYR A 7 -22.39 -11.81 -14.29
N ARG A 8 -21.51 -11.76 -15.31
CA ARG A 8 -20.06 -11.71 -15.08
C ARG A 8 -19.64 -10.41 -14.40
N VAL A 9 -20.26 -9.31 -14.80
CA VAL A 9 -20.00 -7.98 -14.22
C VAL A 9 -20.47 -7.96 -12.77
N LEU A 10 -21.69 -8.42 -12.50
CA LEU A 10 -22.24 -8.51 -11.15
C LEU A 10 -21.38 -9.41 -10.25
N VAL A 11 -20.99 -10.60 -10.71
CA VAL A 11 -20.09 -11.49 -9.94
C VAL A 11 -18.75 -10.82 -9.68
N GLY A 12 -18.19 -10.11 -10.66
CA GLY A 12 -16.96 -9.33 -10.47
C GLY A 12 -17.12 -8.21 -9.44
N LEU A 13 -18.21 -7.45 -9.49
CA LEU A 13 -18.50 -6.39 -8.53
C LEU A 13 -18.68 -6.95 -7.12
N LEU A 14 -19.47 -8.03 -6.97
CA LEU A 14 -19.64 -8.70 -5.68
C LEU A 14 -18.33 -9.27 -5.13
N TYR A 15 -17.46 -9.78 -6.02
CA TYR A 15 -16.11 -10.22 -5.63
C TYR A 15 -15.28 -9.05 -5.07
N VAL A 16 -15.29 -7.91 -5.76
CA VAL A 16 -14.55 -6.72 -5.30
C VAL A 16 -15.11 -6.18 -3.99
N VAL A 17 -16.44 -6.10 -3.85
CA VAL A 17 -17.09 -5.73 -2.58
C VAL A 17 -16.63 -6.67 -1.47
N LYS A 18 -16.63 -7.99 -1.71
CA LYS A 18 -16.18 -8.96 -0.71
C LYS A 18 -14.69 -8.84 -0.37
N LEU A 19 -13.87 -8.47 -1.35
CA LEU A 19 -12.45 -8.19 -1.12
C LEU A 19 -12.27 -6.95 -0.24
N CYS A 20 -13.02 -5.88 -0.50
CA CYS A 20 -13.01 -4.68 0.34
C CYS A 20 -13.42 -4.99 1.80
N GLU A 21 -14.48 -5.78 2.00
CA GLU A 21 -14.88 -6.25 3.35
C GLU A 21 -13.75 -7.05 4.02
N THR A 22 -13.09 -7.94 3.26
CA THR A 22 -11.97 -8.74 3.77
C THR A 22 -10.76 -7.88 4.14
N LEU A 23 -10.58 -6.74 3.49
CA LEU A 23 -9.55 -5.74 3.81
C LEU A 23 -9.95 -4.82 4.97
N GLY A 24 -11.15 -4.98 5.55
CA GLY A 24 -11.61 -4.19 6.71
C GLY A 24 -12.48 -2.98 6.36
N ILE A 25 -12.99 -2.87 5.13
CA ILE A 25 -13.98 -1.83 4.77
C ILE A 25 -15.37 -2.34 5.14
N ASN A 26 -15.94 -1.80 6.22
CA ASN A 26 -17.25 -2.15 6.75
C ASN A 26 -18.37 -1.19 6.28
N SER A 27 -17.99 0.00 5.81
CA SER A 27 -18.87 0.98 5.18
C SER A 27 -19.68 0.33 4.05
N PRO A 28 -20.98 0.68 3.87
CA PRO A 28 -21.80 0.10 2.82
C PRO A 28 -21.23 0.33 1.41
N LEU A 29 -20.99 -0.76 0.69
CA LEU A 29 -20.42 -0.75 -0.66
C LEU A 29 -21.45 -1.27 -1.67
N GLU A 30 -21.93 -0.40 -2.55
CA GLU A 30 -22.91 -0.79 -3.56
C GLU A 30 -22.22 -1.41 -4.79
N PRO A 31 -22.65 -2.59 -5.27
CA PRO A 31 -22.09 -3.23 -6.46
C PRO A 31 -22.61 -2.57 -7.74
N VAL A 32 -22.24 -1.31 -7.97
CA VAL A 32 -22.62 -0.49 -9.13
C VAL A 32 -21.49 -0.38 -10.15
N LEU A 33 -21.81 -0.07 -11.41
CA LEU A 33 -20.80 0.06 -12.48
C LEU A 33 -19.77 1.19 -12.21
N SER A 34 -20.17 2.21 -11.45
CA SER A 34 -19.28 3.30 -11.03
C SER A 34 -18.34 2.91 -9.88
N PHE A 35 -18.43 1.70 -9.32
CA PHE A 35 -17.63 1.25 -8.17
C PHE A 35 -16.12 1.54 -8.31
N PRO A 36 -15.46 1.28 -9.46
CA PRO A 36 -14.04 1.57 -9.62
C PRO A 36 -13.64 3.05 -9.47
N LEU A 37 -14.61 3.96 -9.53
CA LEU A 37 -14.41 5.40 -9.34
C LEU A 37 -14.45 5.82 -7.85
N GLY A 38 -14.72 4.89 -6.93
CA GLY A 38 -14.87 5.15 -5.50
C GLY A 38 -16.07 6.04 -5.14
N PRO A 39 -17.31 5.69 -5.56
CA PRO A 39 -18.50 6.52 -5.31
C PRO A 39 -18.99 6.45 -3.86
N SER A 40 -18.60 5.40 -3.13
CA SER A 40 -19.04 5.15 -1.75
C SER A 40 -18.23 5.97 -0.75
N ALA A 41 -18.92 6.53 0.25
CA ALA A 41 -18.28 7.16 1.38
C ALA A 41 -17.72 6.06 2.31
N VAL A 42 -16.43 6.15 2.61
CA VAL A 42 -15.73 5.25 3.53
C VAL A 42 -14.91 6.10 4.49
N SER A 43 -14.71 5.61 5.72
CA SER A 43 -13.88 6.33 6.68
C SER A 43 -12.40 6.29 6.30
N LEU A 44 -11.65 7.32 6.70
CA LEU A 44 -10.21 7.36 6.48
C LEU A 44 -9.49 6.22 7.21
N MET A 45 -10.04 5.78 8.35
CA MET A 45 -9.50 4.68 9.16
C MET A 45 -9.65 3.33 8.43
N GLU A 46 -10.79 3.07 7.79
CA GLU A 46 -10.98 1.85 6.99
C GLU A 46 -10.02 1.81 5.79
N ILE A 47 -9.83 2.94 5.10
CA ILE A 47 -8.84 3.03 4.02
C ILE A 47 -7.43 2.77 4.58
N LEU A 48 -7.10 3.37 5.72
CA LEU A 48 -5.79 3.19 6.36
C LEU A 48 -5.52 1.70 6.64
N GLN A 49 -6.49 0.99 7.21
CA GLN A 49 -6.39 -0.45 7.49
C GLN A 49 -6.25 -1.29 6.23
N ALA A 50 -7.04 -0.99 5.19
CA ALA A 50 -6.92 -1.67 3.91
C ALA A 50 -5.53 -1.48 3.30
N TYR A 51 -4.97 -0.27 3.40
CA TYR A 51 -3.60 0.01 2.96
C TYR A 51 -2.55 -0.68 3.83
N THR A 52 -2.77 -0.81 5.14
CA THR A 52 -1.90 -1.62 6.01
C THR A 52 -1.80 -3.05 5.52
N ALA A 53 -2.89 -3.67 5.02
CA ALA A 53 -2.79 -5.01 4.45
C ALA A 53 -1.91 -5.11 3.20
N PHE A 54 -1.62 -4.01 2.50
CA PHE A 54 -0.73 -4.00 1.35
C PHE A 54 0.76 -4.00 1.72
N THR A 55 1.13 -3.93 3.01
CA THR A 55 2.53 -4.01 3.44
C THR A 55 3.06 -5.44 3.37
N ASP A 56 2.25 -6.41 3.80
CA ASP A 56 2.66 -7.82 3.96
C ASP A 56 1.55 -8.85 3.63
N GLY A 57 0.39 -8.37 3.20
CA GLY A 57 -0.77 -9.19 2.84
C GLY A 57 -1.68 -9.56 4.00
N LYS A 58 -1.46 -9.01 5.19
CA LYS A 58 -2.18 -9.39 6.41
C LYS A 58 -3.07 -8.27 6.94
N GLN A 59 -4.23 -8.66 7.45
CA GLN A 59 -5.02 -7.84 8.35
C GLN A 59 -4.62 -8.15 9.78
N TYR A 60 -4.60 -7.12 10.62
CA TYR A 60 -4.31 -7.21 12.04
C TYR A 60 -5.61 -7.01 12.83
N CYS A 61 -5.85 -7.84 13.84
CA CYS A 61 -7.03 -7.78 14.70
C CYS A 61 -6.64 -7.75 16.18
N VAL A 62 -7.56 -7.30 17.05
CA VAL A 62 -7.41 -7.47 18.50
C VAL A 62 -7.76 -8.92 18.87
N GLN A 63 -7.19 -9.41 19.97
CA GLN A 63 -7.53 -10.73 20.50
C GLN A 63 -9.04 -11.00 20.55
N ASN A 64 -9.42 -12.25 20.22
CA ASN A 64 -10.81 -12.72 20.05
C ASN A 64 -11.50 -12.29 18.75
N GLY A 65 -10.73 -11.89 17.73
CA GLY A 65 -11.26 -11.55 16.41
C GLY A 65 -12.13 -10.30 16.37
N LEU A 66 -12.05 -9.43 17.38
CA LEU A 66 -12.74 -8.14 17.34
C LEU A 66 -12.09 -7.26 16.26
N PRO A 67 -12.89 -6.70 15.32
CA PRO A 67 -12.35 -5.85 14.27
C PRO A 67 -11.68 -4.62 14.88
N LEU A 68 -10.61 -4.14 14.23
CA LEU A 68 -9.94 -2.88 14.59
C LEU A 68 -10.78 -1.66 14.18
N GLU A 69 -12.08 -1.60 14.46
CA GLU A 69 -12.93 -0.49 13.95
C GLU A 69 -12.33 0.91 14.23
N ASN A 70 -11.63 1.07 15.36
CA ASN A 70 -11.00 2.33 15.77
C ASN A 70 -9.46 2.27 15.87
N GLY A 71 -8.82 1.22 15.32
CA GLY A 71 -7.39 0.98 15.49
C GLY A 71 -6.98 0.63 16.93
N VAL A 72 -5.67 0.51 17.16
CA VAL A 72 -5.10 0.28 18.50
C VAL A 72 -4.35 1.53 18.95
N ILE A 73 -4.76 2.09 20.09
CA ILE A 73 -4.10 3.25 20.72
C ILE A 73 -3.50 2.92 22.09
N ILE A 74 -3.85 1.77 22.68
CA ILE A 74 -3.31 1.29 23.95
C ILE A 74 -2.45 0.07 23.67
N ASP A 75 -1.14 0.19 23.89
CA ASP A 75 -0.17 -0.90 23.76
C ASP A 75 -0.13 -1.76 25.04
N ARG A 76 -0.04 -1.12 26.21
CA ARG A 76 0.13 -1.80 27.49
C ARG A 76 -0.62 -1.07 28.61
N ILE A 77 -1.22 -1.82 29.52
CA ILE A 77 -1.81 -1.31 30.78
C ILE A 77 -1.14 -2.06 31.92
N GLU A 78 -0.66 -1.33 32.93
CA GLU A 78 -0.05 -1.86 34.15
C GLU A 78 -0.78 -1.31 35.38
N ASP A 79 -0.78 -2.05 36.49
CA ASP A 79 -1.17 -1.50 37.80
C ASP A 79 -0.07 -0.64 38.43
N ALA A 80 -0.34 -0.07 39.61
CA ALA A 80 0.60 0.82 40.31
C ALA A 80 1.88 0.09 40.76
N GLU A 81 1.81 -1.24 40.88
CA GLU A 81 2.91 -2.12 41.23
C GLU A 81 3.71 -2.60 40.00
N GLY A 82 3.33 -2.19 38.79
CA GLY A 82 3.99 -2.55 37.53
C GLY A 82 3.60 -3.93 36.99
N LYS A 83 2.54 -4.54 37.51
CA LYS A 83 2.01 -5.79 36.98
C LYS A 83 1.18 -5.50 35.73
N GLU A 84 1.49 -6.20 34.65
CA GLU A 84 0.76 -6.10 33.39
C GLU A 84 -0.68 -6.61 33.53
N ILE A 85 -1.64 -5.73 33.20
CA ILE A 85 -3.08 -6.01 33.14
C ILE A 85 -3.49 -6.36 31.71
N TYR A 86 -2.91 -5.65 30.74
CA TYR A 86 -3.19 -5.82 29.32
C TYR A 86 -1.94 -5.50 28.50
N HIS A 87 -1.75 -6.26 27.42
CA HIS A 87 -0.76 -6.00 26.39
C HIS A 87 -1.39 -6.31 25.04
N TYR A 88 -1.24 -5.40 24.08
CA TYR A 88 -1.75 -5.61 22.74
C TYR A 88 -0.96 -6.71 22.04
N GLN A 89 -1.64 -7.82 21.75
CA GLN A 89 -1.09 -8.92 20.97
C GLN A 89 -1.89 -9.02 19.67
N PRO A 90 -1.34 -8.59 18.52
CA PRO A 90 -2.05 -8.63 17.26
C PRO A 90 -2.35 -10.07 16.82
N GLU A 91 -3.60 -10.34 16.47
CA GLU A 91 -3.96 -11.53 15.69
C GLU A 91 -3.76 -11.23 14.19
N GLU A 92 -3.00 -12.06 13.50
CA GLU A 92 -2.70 -11.88 12.07
C GLU A 92 -3.58 -12.76 11.19
N LYS A 93 -4.23 -12.16 10.20
CA LYS A 93 -5.03 -12.86 9.20
C LYS A 93 -4.53 -12.56 7.80
N LEU A 94 -4.05 -13.59 7.08
CA LEU A 94 -3.66 -13.44 5.68
C LEU A 94 -4.91 -13.17 4.81
N VAL A 95 -4.97 -12.01 4.17
CA VAL A 95 -6.12 -11.55 3.36
C VAL A 95 -5.81 -11.43 1.88
N ILE A 96 -4.57 -11.13 1.51
CA ILE A 96 -4.07 -11.15 0.14
C ILE A 96 -2.72 -11.86 0.08
N ASP A 97 -2.42 -12.49 -1.05
CA ASP A 97 -1.17 -13.24 -1.20
C ASP A 97 0.02 -12.31 -1.49
N ARG A 98 1.24 -12.88 -1.39
CA ARG A 98 2.50 -12.14 -1.58
C ARG A 98 2.67 -11.60 -3.01
N ASN A 99 2.16 -12.29 -4.02
CA ASN A 99 2.24 -11.83 -5.40
C ASN A 99 1.33 -10.62 -5.62
N THR A 100 0.09 -10.69 -5.14
CA THR A 100 -0.83 -9.55 -5.16
C THR A 100 -0.26 -8.35 -4.41
N THR A 101 0.30 -8.58 -3.22
CA THR A 101 0.93 -7.53 -2.39
C THR A 101 2.08 -6.85 -3.15
N LEU A 102 2.96 -7.64 -3.78
CA LEU A 102 4.07 -7.13 -4.60
C LEU A 102 3.59 -6.34 -5.82
N MET A 103 2.55 -6.81 -6.52
CA MET A 103 2.02 -6.10 -7.68
C MET A 103 1.42 -4.76 -7.28
N ILE A 104 0.65 -4.71 -6.19
CA ILE A 104 0.07 -3.47 -5.65
C ILE A 104 1.18 -2.49 -5.28
N SER A 105 2.23 -2.95 -4.60
CA SER A 105 3.34 -2.07 -4.20
C SER A 105 4.08 -1.49 -5.42
N GLN A 106 4.33 -2.28 -6.47
CA GLN A 106 4.93 -1.75 -7.70
C GLN A 106 4.06 -0.68 -8.36
N VAL A 107 2.74 -0.91 -8.43
CA VAL A 107 1.81 0.08 -8.99
C VAL A 107 1.84 1.38 -8.18
N LEU A 108 1.79 1.29 -6.86
CA LEU A 108 1.80 2.46 -5.97
C LEU A 108 3.14 3.20 -5.96
N LYS A 109 4.26 2.48 -6.09
CA LYS A 109 5.59 3.08 -6.29
C LYS A 109 5.65 3.85 -7.61
N ASN A 110 5.05 3.32 -8.68
CA ASN A 110 5.00 3.99 -9.98
C ASN A 110 4.12 5.25 -9.97
N VAL A 111 3.07 5.30 -9.15
CA VAL A 111 2.29 6.54 -8.94
C VAL A 111 3.17 7.65 -8.36
N VAL A 112 4.10 7.31 -7.46
CA VAL A 112 5.07 8.27 -6.91
C VAL A 112 6.17 8.58 -7.93
N ASN A 113 6.69 7.60 -8.68
CA ASN A 113 7.79 7.87 -9.59
C ASN A 113 7.38 8.62 -10.87
N TYR A 114 6.19 8.36 -11.38
CA TYR A 114 5.76 8.76 -12.72
C TYR A 114 4.36 9.37 -12.77
N GLY A 115 3.61 9.34 -11.66
CA GLY A 115 2.21 9.71 -11.62
C GLY A 115 1.89 10.98 -10.83
N THR A 116 0.66 11.05 -10.36
CA THR A 116 0.12 12.19 -9.60
C THR A 116 0.74 12.35 -8.21
N GLY A 117 1.47 11.33 -7.73
CA GLY A 117 2.21 11.36 -6.46
C GLY A 117 3.64 11.90 -6.58
N SER A 118 4.06 12.38 -7.76
CA SER A 118 5.45 12.75 -8.07
C SER A 118 6.12 13.71 -7.10
N LYS A 119 5.35 14.59 -6.43
CA LYS A 119 5.92 15.46 -5.39
C LYS A 119 6.50 14.68 -4.20
N ALA A 120 6.09 13.44 -3.95
CA ALA A 120 6.63 12.63 -2.85
C ALA A 120 8.00 12.01 -3.17
N LYS A 121 8.35 11.85 -4.46
CA LYS A 121 9.48 11.04 -4.95
C LYS A 121 10.80 11.35 -4.24
N ASP A 122 11.13 12.64 -4.13
CA ASP A 122 12.39 13.11 -3.54
C ASP A 122 12.16 14.00 -2.30
N SER A 123 10.94 13.98 -1.74
CA SER A 123 10.56 14.86 -0.63
C SER A 123 10.70 14.21 0.74
N VAL A 124 10.72 12.88 0.82
CA VAL A 124 10.86 12.14 2.08
C VAL A 124 12.29 11.65 2.22
N THR A 125 12.97 12.12 3.27
CA THR A 125 14.42 11.96 3.40
C THR A 125 14.85 11.44 4.77
N LEU A 126 15.80 10.51 4.76
CA LEU A 126 16.59 10.11 5.91
C LEU A 126 17.77 11.06 6.05
N ARG A 127 17.99 11.60 7.25
CA ARG A 127 19.15 12.45 7.55
C ARG A 127 19.93 11.86 8.72
N LEU A 128 21.21 11.56 8.49
CA LEU A 128 22.11 10.98 9.48
C LEU A 128 23.34 11.87 9.66
N ASN A 129 23.99 11.75 10.81
CA ASN A 129 25.29 12.36 11.07
C ASN A 129 26.30 11.26 11.31
N PHE A 130 27.42 11.28 10.58
CA PHE A 130 28.53 10.35 10.78
C PHE A 130 29.85 11.09 10.54
N ASP A 131 30.78 11.03 11.48
CA ASP A 131 32.11 11.66 11.38
C ASP A 131 32.07 13.13 10.92
N ASN A 132 31.25 13.95 11.58
CA ASN A 132 30.98 15.35 11.23
C ASN A 132 30.42 15.60 9.81
N LYS A 133 30.05 14.55 9.07
CA LYS A 133 29.38 14.62 7.77
C LYS A 133 27.89 14.43 7.94
N LYS A 134 27.12 15.23 7.21
CA LYS A 134 25.67 15.07 7.07
C LYS A 134 25.39 14.18 5.88
N LEU A 135 24.76 13.05 6.13
CA LEU A 135 24.30 12.12 5.09
C LEU A 135 22.81 12.36 4.86
N VAL A 136 22.40 12.47 3.60
CA VAL A 136 21.00 12.70 3.22
C VAL A 136 20.63 11.69 2.14
N PHE A 137 19.60 10.89 2.41
CA PHE A 137 19.10 9.90 1.47
C PHE A 137 17.61 10.06 1.24
N ASN A 138 17.18 9.90 -0.01
CA ASN A 138 15.78 9.80 -0.40
C ASN A 138 15.24 8.42 -0.04
N ILE A 139 14.06 8.39 0.58
CA ILE A 139 13.35 7.15 0.88
C ILE A 139 12.33 6.90 -0.24
N PRO A 140 12.34 5.72 -0.88
CA PRO A 140 11.40 5.35 -1.93
C PRO A 140 10.00 5.12 -1.34
N THR A 141 9.17 6.15 -1.37
CA THR A 141 7.80 6.09 -0.88
C THR A 141 6.85 5.52 -1.92
N LEU A 142 5.69 5.06 -1.45
CA LEU A 142 4.62 4.53 -2.28
C LEU A 142 3.32 5.23 -1.90
N GLY A 143 2.40 5.43 -2.83
CA GLY A 143 1.11 6.00 -2.43
C GLY A 143 0.18 6.32 -3.59
N LYS A 144 -1.01 6.82 -3.24
CA LYS A 144 -2.06 7.15 -4.19
C LYS A 144 -2.78 8.43 -3.79
N THR A 145 -2.97 9.32 -4.77
CA THR A 145 -3.86 10.47 -4.66
C THR A 145 -5.32 10.05 -4.86
N GLY A 146 -6.22 10.55 -4.02
CA GLY A 146 -7.67 10.53 -4.22
C GLY A 146 -8.21 11.95 -4.40
N THR A 147 -9.25 12.10 -5.22
CA THR A 147 -9.96 13.37 -5.43
C THR A 147 -11.38 13.03 -5.83
N ALA A 148 -12.36 13.44 -5.02
CA ALA A 148 -13.77 13.26 -5.35
C ALA A 148 -14.25 14.27 -6.39
N ASN A 149 -15.43 13.98 -6.96
CA ASN A 149 -16.13 14.89 -7.86
C ASN A 149 -16.30 16.27 -7.25
N GLU A 150 -16.32 17.28 -8.11
CA GLU A 150 -16.43 18.70 -7.71
C GLU A 150 -15.33 19.19 -6.76
N TYR A 151 -14.23 18.45 -6.58
CA TYR A 151 -13.13 18.83 -5.69
C TYR A 151 -13.61 19.00 -4.23
N SER A 152 -14.62 18.22 -3.82
CA SER A 152 -15.17 18.25 -2.46
C SER A 152 -14.19 17.68 -1.42
N ASN A 153 -13.34 16.74 -1.84
CA ASN A 153 -12.25 16.23 -1.01
C ASN A 153 -10.95 15.98 -1.78
N SER A 154 -9.86 15.97 -1.01
CA SER A 154 -8.50 15.69 -1.42
C SER A 154 -7.91 14.69 -0.44
N SER A 155 -7.41 13.55 -0.93
CA SER A 155 -6.76 12.55 -0.08
C SER A 155 -5.45 12.06 -0.67
N TYR A 156 -4.56 11.63 0.21
CA TYR A 156 -3.35 10.93 -0.15
C TYR A 156 -3.07 9.86 0.89
N ILE A 157 -2.94 8.61 0.45
CA ILE A 157 -2.60 7.48 1.31
C ILE A 157 -1.32 6.88 0.77
N GLY A 158 -0.36 6.64 1.66
CA GLY A 158 0.97 6.19 1.27
C GLY A 158 1.74 5.52 2.37
N PHE A 159 2.89 4.99 1.97
CA PHE A 159 3.80 4.16 2.75
C PHE A 159 5.15 4.86 2.84
N VAL A 160 5.70 4.89 4.05
CA VAL A 160 7.11 5.14 4.30
C VAL A 160 7.73 3.81 4.70
N PRO A 161 8.43 3.10 3.79
CA PRO A 161 9.10 1.84 4.12
C PRO A 161 10.04 2.03 5.31
N GLY A 162 9.93 1.14 6.29
CA GLY A 162 10.82 1.11 7.46
C GLY A 162 11.98 0.15 7.26
N PHE A 163 13.01 0.27 8.09
CA PHE A 163 14.16 -0.64 8.04
C PHE A 163 13.86 -1.98 8.71
N SER A 164 14.38 -3.05 8.11
CA SER A 164 14.49 -4.37 8.73
C SER A 164 15.68 -4.43 9.68
N THR A 165 15.81 -5.54 10.42
CA THR A 165 16.98 -5.81 11.26
C THR A 165 18.29 -5.99 10.49
N GLN A 166 18.22 -6.03 9.15
CA GLN A 166 19.36 -6.15 8.24
C GLN A 166 19.71 -4.81 7.59
N ASN A 167 19.16 -3.70 8.11
CA ASN A 167 19.38 -2.33 7.66
C ASN A 167 18.96 -2.07 6.19
N GLU A 168 18.11 -2.93 5.65
CA GLU A 168 17.43 -2.74 4.36
C GLU A 168 15.99 -2.25 4.56
N LEU A 169 15.52 -1.37 3.68
CA LEU A 169 14.13 -0.97 3.66
C LEU A 169 13.22 -2.16 3.33
N SER A 170 12.10 -2.27 4.03
CA SER A 170 11.14 -3.35 3.86
C SER A 170 9.72 -2.81 3.84
N LEU A 171 8.90 -3.33 2.92
CA LEU A 171 7.48 -3.01 2.88
C LEU A 171 6.75 -3.49 4.13
N ALA A 172 7.11 -4.65 4.69
CA ALA A 172 6.47 -5.20 5.88
C ALA A 172 6.63 -4.31 7.12
N ASN A 173 7.69 -3.49 7.17
CA ASN A 173 7.96 -2.56 8.26
C ASN A 173 7.50 -1.13 7.94
N SER A 174 6.63 -0.95 6.95
CA SER A 174 6.20 0.39 6.51
C SER A 174 5.33 1.09 7.55
N PHE A 175 5.50 2.40 7.65
CA PHE A 175 4.53 3.29 8.26
C PHE A 175 3.50 3.67 7.20
N VAL A 176 2.22 3.41 7.47
CA VAL A 176 1.12 3.81 6.58
C VAL A 176 0.52 5.10 7.10
N ILE A 177 0.37 6.08 6.22
CA ILE A 177 -0.15 7.40 6.56
C ILE A 177 -1.28 7.72 5.57
N ALA A 178 -2.41 8.18 6.09
CA ALA A 178 -3.53 8.66 5.32
C ALA A 178 -3.80 10.13 5.68
N ALA A 179 -3.81 11.00 4.68
CA ALA A 179 -4.13 12.42 4.82
C ALA A 179 -5.40 12.74 4.04
N TYR A 180 -6.27 13.56 4.63
CA TYR A 180 -7.53 14.01 4.06
C TYR A 180 -7.70 15.52 4.27
N VAL A 181 -8.22 16.21 3.27
CA VAL A 181 -8.60 17.63 3.31
C VAL A 181 -9.97 17.78 2.65
N GLY A 182 -10.89 18.48 3.31
CA GLY A 182 -12.23 18.77 2.84
C GLY A 182 -12.95 19.68 3.82
N TYR A 183 -14.07 20.27 3.39
CA TYR A 183 -15.00 20.95 4.30
C TYR A 183 -16.01 19.94 4.84
N ASP A 184 -16.47 20.14 6.08
CA ASP A 184 -17.45 19.24 6.73
C ASP A 184 -18.79 19.18 5.97
N ASP A 185 -19.15 20.25 5.25
CA ASP A 185 -20.35 20.36 4.44
C ASP A 185 -20.17 19.93 2.97
N ASN A 186 -19.00 19.37 2.62
CA ASN A 186 -18.60 19.00 1.27
C ASN A 186 -18.60 20.15 0.26
N THR A 187 -18.48 21.40 0.72
CA THR A 187 -18.30 22.55 -0.17
C THR A 187 -17.11 22.32 -1.12
N PRO A 188 -17.26 22.59 -2.44
CA PRO A 188 -16.16 22.47 -3.39
C PRO A 188 -14.92 23.29 -3.01
N MET A 189 -13.75 22.66 -2.90
CA MET A 189 -12.47 23.34 -2.67
C MET A 189 -11.88 23.91 -3.97
N LYS A 190 -12.67 24.74 -4.66
CA LYS A 190 -12.31 25.38 -5.93
C LYS A 190 -12.76 26.83 -5.97
N SER A 191 -12.04 27.65 -6.74
CA SER A 191 -12.49 28.96 -7.16
C SER A 191 -12.25 29.13 -8.67
N LYS A 192 -12.49 30.33 -9.22
CA LYS A 192 -12.14 30.65 -10.62
C LYS A 192 -10.66 30.39 -10.93
N ASN A 193 -9.77 30.58 -9.95
CA ASN A 193 -8.32 30.62 -10.18
C ASN A 193 -7.56 29.40 -9.63
N PHE A 194 -8.19 28.54 -8.84
CA PHE A 194 -7.53 27.37 -8.27
C PHE A 194 -8.49 26.22 -8.02
N ARG A 195 -7.92 25.02 -7.92
CA ARG A 195 -8.63 23.78 -7.57
C ARG A 195 -7.72 22.98 -6.64
N ILE A 196 -8.26 22.51 -5.52
CA ILE A 196 -7.53 21.63 -4.60
C ILE A 196 -7.82 20.18 -4.98
N VAL A 197 -6.75 19.43 -5.27
CA VAL A 197 -6.78 18.01 -5.64
C VAL A 197 -5.86 17.23 -4.70
N GLY A 198 -5.83 15.90 -4.78
CA GLY A 198 -4.99 15.04 -3.94
C GLY A 198 -3.53 15.52 -3.84
N ALA A 199 -2.94 15.89 -4.99
CA ALA A 199 -1.55 16.33 -5.10
C ALA A 199 -1.25 17.76 -4.57
N SER A 200 -2.27 18.58 -4.34
CA SER A 200 -2.12 19.96 -3.83
C SER A 200 -2.74 20.20 -2.46
N GLY A 201 -3.63 19.33 -2.00
CA GLY A 201 -4.26 19.39 -0.67
C GLY A 201 -3.61 18.43 0.32
N ALA A 202 -3.94 17.14 0.24
CA ALA A 202 -3.51 16.14 1.22
C ALA A 202 -2.03 15.73 1.10
N LEU A 203 -1.46 15.69 -0.10
CA LEU A 203 -0.09 15.22 -0.30
C LEU A 203 0.98 16.05 0.46
N PRO A 204 0.96 17.40 0.47
CA PRO A 204 1.88 18.18 1.31
C PRO A 204 1.84 17.81 2.80
N ILE A 205 0.63 17.65 3.38
CA ILE A 205 0.45 17.22 4.77
C ILE A 205 1.08 15.83 4.99
N TRP A 206 0.84 14.92 4.06
CA TRP A 206 1.42 13.58 4.10
C TRP A 206 2.96 13.62 4.09
N ILE A 207 3.57 14.47 3.25
CA ILE A 207 5.04 14.64 3.16
C ILE A 207 5.62 15.17 4.48
N ASP A 208 4.94 16.11 5.13
CA ASP A 208 5.38 16.67 6.41
C ASP A 208 5.39 15.60 7.51
N VAL A 209 4.30 14.81 7.61
CA VAL A 209 4.21 13.69 8.56
C VAL A 209 5.25 12.61 8.25
N ALA A 210 5.44 12.27 6.96
CA ALA A 210 6.43 11.30 6.54
C ALA A 210 7.85 11.73 6.95
N ASN A 211 8.23 12.99 6.74
CA ASN A 211 9.53 13.52 7.19
C ASN A 211 9.66 13.63 8.71
N PHE A 212 8.55 13.68 9.46
CA PHE A 212 8.59 13.57 10.91
C PHE A 212 8.87 12.13 11.35
N ILE A 213 8.23 11.15 10.70
CA ILE A 213 8.46 9.72 10.96
C ILE A 213 9.92 9.34 10.74
N THR A 214 10.58 9.83 9.68
CA THR A 214 12.00 9.49 9.41
C THR A 214 12.99 10.00 10.47
N LYS A 215 12.54 10.91 11.35
CA LYS A 215 13.31 11.43 12.48
C LYS A 215 12.96 10.74 13.80
N ASN A 216 11.93 9.92 13.82
CA ASN A 216 11.43 9.27 15.03
C ASN A 216 12.32 8.09 15.42
N GLN A 217 12.48 7.85 16.73
CA GLN A 217 13.29 6.76 17.26
C GLN A 217 12.83 5.37 16.78
N LEU A 218 11.53 5.17 16.57
CA LEU A 218 10.99 3.91 16.03
C LEU A 218 11.50 3.63 14.62
N PHE A 219 11.58 4.66 13.77
CA PHE A 219 12.11 4.54 12.42
C PHE A 219 13.62 4.31 12.42
N LEU A 220 14.34 5.00 13.31
CA LEU A 220 15.80 4.95 13.42
C LEU A 220 16.33 3.72 14.19
N ARG A 221 15.45 2.90 14.79
CA ARG A 221 15.80 1.82 15.72
C ARG A 221 16.80 0.81 15.16
N TYR A 222 16.72 0.54 13.85
CA TYR A 222 17.57 -0.44 13.15
C TYR A 222 18.53 0.26 12.18
N ILE A 223 18.97 1.48 12.47
CA ILE A 223 19.88 2.21 11.61
C ILE A 223 21.21 2.41 12.34
N ASP A 224 22.29 1.88 11.77
CA ASP A 224 23.64 2.29 12.12
C ASP A 224 24.16 3.27 11.05
N PRO A 225 24.49 4.53 11.39
CA PRO A 225 25.02 5.50 10.42
C PRO A 225 26.26 5.03 9.66
N ILE A 226 27.05 4.08 10.19
CA ILE A 226 28.24 3.56 9.50
C ILE A 226 27.89 2.83 8.19
N ASP A 227 26.75 2.14 8.16
CA ASP A 227 26.31 1.37 6.99
C ASP A 227 25.93 2.28 5.82
N PHE A 228 25.63 3.54 6.12
CA PHE A 228 25.26 4.56 5.14
C PHE A 228 26.43 5.44 4.74
N ALA A 229 27.52 5.47 5.52
CA ALA A 229 28.64 6.39 5.29
C ALA A 229 29.38 6.15 3.96
N PHE A 230 29.26 4.95 3.41
CA PHE A 230 29.95 4.51 2.18
C PHE A 230 29.01 4.36 0.98
N LEU A 231 27.72 4.68 1.13
CA LEU A 231 26.79 4.68 0.01
C LEU A 231 27.08 5.84 -0.94
N SER A 232 27.16 5.55 -2.24
CA SER A 232 27.35 6.55 -3.30
C SER A 232 26.05 7.13 -3.83
N ASP A 233 24.96 6.34 -3.80
CA ASP A 233 23.63 6.78 -4.23
C ASP A 233 22.89 7.45 -3.08
N SER A 234 22.28 8.60 -3.36
CA SER A 234 21.38 9.26 -2.43
C SER A 234 20.00 8.63 -2.39
N ASN A 235 19.63 7.77 -3.34
CA ASN A 235 18.36 7.06 -3.35
C ASN A 235 18.50 5.69 -2.69
N LEU A 236 17.78 5.46 -1.60
CA LEU A 236 17.78 4.14 -0.97
C LEU A 236 17.00 3.13 -1.82
N PRO A 237 17.51 1.91 -2.00
CA PRO A 237 16.75 0.87 -2.66
C PRO A 237 15.60 0.39 -1.75
N LEU A 238 14.47 0.07 -2.37
CA LEU A 238 13.45 -0.78 -1.76
C LEU A 238 13.54 -2.14 -2.44
N PRO A 239 14.22 -3.13 -1.84
CA PRO A 239 14.34 -4.45 -2.43
C PRO A 239 12.95 -5.09 -2.62
N PRO A 240 12.77 -5.88 -3.69
CA PRO A 240 11.55 -6.65 -3.84
C PRO A 240 11.46 -7.71 -2.73
N PRO A 241 10.26 -8.19 -2.38
CA PRO A 241 10.10 -9.26 -1.41
C PRO A 241 10.87 -10.54 -1.81
N PRO A 242 11.34 -11.34 -0.84
CA PRO A 242 12.14 -12.52 -1.11
C PRO A 242 11.48 -13.50 -2.09
N GLY A 243 12.24 -13.91 -3.11
CA GLY A 243 11.80 -14.86 -4.14
C GLY A 243 11.13 -14.23 -5.37
N ALA A 244 10.90 -12.91 -5.37
CA ALA A 244 10.47 -12.20 -6.55
C ALA A 244 11.65 -12.01 -7.53
N ILE A 245 11.41 -12.22 -8.81
CA ILE A 245 12.41 -12.05 -9.87
C ILE A 245 11.99 -10.91 -10.83
N PRO A 246 12.96 -10.16 -11.38
CA PRO A 246 12.66 -9.15 -12.40
C PRO A 246 12.20 -9.84 -13.69
N VAL A 247 11.15 -9.32 -14.30
CA VAL A 247 10.58 -9.80 -15.56
C VAL A 247 10.53 -8.62 -16.54
N PRO A 248 11.23 -8.71 -17.69
CA PRO A 248 11.15 -7.71 -18.75
C PRO A 248 9.75 -7.76 -19.29
N VAL A 249 9.19 -6.62 -19.61
CA VAL A 249 7.96 -6.60 -20.39
C VAL A 249 8.13 -5.71 -21.60
N ASP A 250 7.60 -6.17 -22.72
CA ASP A 250 7.47 -5.34 -23.92
C ASP A 250 6.48 -4.20 -23.59
N PRO A 251 6.87 -2.92 -23.75
CA PRO A 251 6.02 -1.80 -23.37
C PRO A 251 4.79 -1.63 -24.25
N GLY A 252 4.76 -2.21 -25.46
CA GLY A 252 3.64 -2.13 -26.39
C GLY A 252 2.55 -3.17 -26.13
N ASN A 253 2.92 -4.38 -25.68
CA ASN A 253 1.97 -5.47 -25.48
C ASN A 253 1.91 -6.03 -24.03
N GLY A 254 2.87 -5.66 -23.17
CA GLY A 254 2.93 -6.07 -21.76
C GLY A 254 3.34 -7.52 -21.52
N LEU A 255 3.77 -8.25 -22.55
CA LEU A 255 4.20 -9.65 -22.44
C LEU A 255 5.66 -9.74 -22.00
N PRO A 256 6.03 -10.82 -21.28
CA PRO A 256 7.42 -11.07 -20.93
C PRO A 256 8.32 -11.14 -22.16
N ILE A 257 9.43 -10.40 -22.17
CA ILE A 257 10.45 -10.52 -23.22
C ILE A 257 11.25 -11.81 -22.96
N PRO A 258 11.37 -12.73 -23.94
CA PRO A 258 12.20 -13.90 -23.77
C PRO A 258 13.65 -13.49 -23.50
N SER A 259 14.19 -13.89 -22.36
CA SER A 259 15.60 -13.72 -22.06
C SER A 259 16.34 -14.76 -22.89
N GLY A 260 17.16 -14.35 -23.86
CA GLY A 260 18.24 -15.22 -24.34
C GLY A 260 19.12 -15.64 -23.16
N ASN A 261 20.00 -16.64 -23.33
CA ASN A 261 20.88 -17.17 -22.27
C ASN A 261 21.90 -16.17 -21.66
N GLN A 262 21.62 -14.87 -21.64
CA GLN A 262 22.47 -13.85 -21.05
C GLN A 262 21.63 -12.88 -20.21
N GLU A 263 22.19 -12.53 -19.06
CA GLU A 263 22.00 -11.24 -18.39
C GLU A 263 22.44 -10.14 -19.37
N GLU A 264 21.68 -9.93 -20.45
CA GLU A 264 21.93 -8.82 -21.38
C GLU A 264 21.73 -7.51 -20.62
N ASN A 265 22.59 -6.52 -20.83
CA ASN A 265 22.41 -5.17 -20.31
C ASN A 265 21.04 -4.63 -20.72
N TRP A 266 20.07 -4.73 -19.81
CA TRP A 266 18.75 -4.12 -19.92
C TRP A 266 18.99 -2.62 -19.99
N GLY A 267 18.84 -2.03 -21.18
CA GLY A 267 18.95 -0.59 -21.34
C GLY A 267 17.98 0.12 -20.39
N GLU A 268 18.28 1.36 -20.01
CA GLU A 268 17.48 2.17 -19.07
C GLU A 268 15.99 2.27 -19.45
N GLU A 269 15.64 2.04 -20.72
CA GLU A 269 14.27 2.09 -21.25
C GLU A 269 13.47 0.78 -21.09
N THR A 270 14.09 -0.31 -20.62
CA THR A 270 13.40 -1.61 -20.51
C THR A 270 12.45 -1.60 -19.32
N ALA A 271 11.15 -1.76 -19.59
CA ALA A 271 10.15 -1.88 -18.53
C ALA A 271 10.32 -3.22 -17.78
N ILE A 272 10.47 -3.15 -16.45
CA ILE A 272 10.65 -4.32 -15.58
C ILE A 272 9.50 -4.37 -14.57
N VAL A 273 8.89 -5.55 -14.45
CA VAL A 273 7.91 -5.89 -13.41
C VAL A 273 8.51 -7.01 -12.56
N TYR A 274 8.40 -6.95 -11.23
CA TYR A 274 8.80 -8.08 -10.39
C TYR A 274 7.63 -9.04 -10.19
N SER A 275 7.90 -10.33 -10.27
CA SER A 275 6.89 -11.39 -10.13
C SER A 275 7.49 -12.66 -9.55
N TYR A 276 6.64 -13.63 -9.20
CA TYR A 276 7.07 -14.96 -8.76
C TYR A 276 6.91 -15.96 -9.92
N GLY A 277 7.93 -16.77 -10.17
CA GLY A 277 7.92 -17.72 -11.27
C GLY A 277 9.29 -18.35 -11.50
N GLN A 278 9.41 -19.03 -12.64
CA GLN A 278 10.65 -19.66 -13.08
C GLN A 278 10.94 -19.26 -14.52
N ILE A 279 12.21 -19.17 -14.87
CA ILE A 279 12.64 -19.00 -16.26
C ILE A 279 12.93 -20.40 -16.80
N GLU A 280 12.16 -20.84 -17.80
CA GLU A 280 12.35 -22.11 -18.49
C GLU A 280 12.64 -21.85 -19.96
N ASN A 281 13.79 -22.28 -20.46
CA ASN A 281 14.23 -22.07 -21.85
C ASN A 281 14.17 -20.59 -22.27
N GLY A 282 14.57 -19.67 -21.38
CA GLY A 282 14.54 -18.23 -21.64
C GLY A 282 13.15 -17.59 -21.56
N ILE A 283 12.11 -18.35 -21.22
CA ILE A 283 10.74 -17.85 -21.13
C ILE A 283 10.33 -17.80 -19.65
N PHE A 284 9.90 -16.64 -19.19
CA PHE A 284 9.31 -16.49 -17.87
C PHE A 284 7.97 -17.25 -17.79
N LYS A 285 7.90 -18.22 -16.89
CA LYS A 285 6.68 -18.92 -16.51
C LYS A 285 6.19 -18.39 -15.16
N PRO A 286 5.08 -17.64 -15.12
CA PRO A 286 4.55 -17.11 -13.87
C PRO A 286 4.07 -18.26 -12.98
N GLN A 287 4.39 -18.17 -11.70
CA GLN A 287 3.78 -19.03 -10.70
C GLN A 287 2.31 -18.60 -10.53
N ARG A 288 1.39 -19.38 -11.10
CA ARG A 288 -0.03 -19.05 -11.04
C ARG A 288 -0.60 -19.46 -9.70
N PHE A 289 -1.05 -18.47 -8.95
CA PHE A 289 -1.89 -18.67 -7.78
C PHE A 289 -3.28 -18.15 -8.10
N PHE A 290 -4.28 -19.01 -8.08
CA PHE A 290 -5.67 -18.58 -7.98
C PHE A 290 -6.20 -19.12 -6.67
N SER A 291 -6.26 -18.26 -5.66
CA SER A 291 -6.88 -18.58 -4.38
C SER A 291 -8.12 -17.70 -4.23
N PRO A 292 -9.30 -18.13 -4.73
CA PRO A 292 -10.54 -17.47 -4.31
C PRO A 292 -10.64 -17.63 -2.80
N PHE A 293 -11.01 -16.56 -2.08
CA PHE A 293 -11.08 -16.42 -0.62
C PHE A 293 -10.89 -17.72 0.20
N LYS A 294 -9.95 -17.72 1.16
CA LYS A 294 -9.96 -18.76 2.21
C LYS A 294 -11.33 -18.71 2.91
N THR A 295 -12.13 -19.74 2.69
CA THR A 295 -13.53 -19.83 3.12
C THR A 295 -13.55 -20.27 4.58
N GLU A 296 -13.51 -19.30 5.50
CA GLU A 296 -14.28 -19.47 6.73
C GLU A 296 -15.70 -19.04 6.41
N ARG A 297 -16.52 -20.07 6.13
CA ARG A 297 -17.98 -20.07 5.90
C ARG A 297 -18.63 -18.72 5.63
N LEU A 298 -19.05 -18.54 4.39
CA LEU A 298 -20.22 -17.73 4.03
C LEU A 298 -21.43 -18.21 4.87
N THR A 299 -21.67 -17.62 6.04
CA THR A 299 -23.00 -17.62 6.67
C THR A 299 -23.86 -16.61 5.92
N THR A 300 -24.27 -16.96 4.71
CA THR A 300 -25.21 -16.18 3.93
C THR A 300 -26.60 -16.32 4.54
N LYS A 301 -27.01 -15.37 5.38
CA LYS A 301 -28.37 -14.86 5.25
C LYS A 301 -28.33 -13.90 4.06
N SER A 302 -28.92 -14.32 2.94
CA SER A 302 -29.06 -13.49 1.75
C SER A 302 -29.97 -12.31 2.09
N PRO A 303 -29.57 -11.04 1.87
CA PRO A 303 -30.47 -9.90 2.00
C PRO A 303 -31.56 -9.88 0.91
N TRP A 304 -31.51 -10.79 -0.07
CA TRP A 304 -32.44 -10.90 -1.19
C TRP A 304 -33.43 -12.05 -1.06
N LEU A 305 -33.29 -12.89 -0.03
CA LEU A 305 -34.31 -13.86 0.35
C LEU A 305 -34.96 -13.31 1.62
N GLY A 306 -36.04 -12.55 1.43
CA GLY A 306 -36.96 -12.27 2.52
C GLY A 306 -37.46 -13.58 3.13
N GLU A 307 -37.74 -13.56 4.43
CA GLU A 307 -38.42 -14.67 5.12
C GLU A 307 -39.80 -14.97 4.51
#